data_AF-A0AAE4G9T9-F1
#
_entry.id   AF-A0AAE4G9T9-F1
#
_cell.length_a   1.000
_cell.length_b   1.000
_cell.length_c   1.000
_cell.angle_alpha   90.00
_cell.angle_beta   90.00
_cell.angle_gamma   90.00
#
_symmetry.space_group_name_H-M   'P 1'
#
loop_
_entity.id
_entity.type
_entity.pdbx_description
1 polymer ?
#
loop_
_entity_poly.entity_id
_entity_poly.type
_entity_poly.pdbx_seq_one_letter_code
_entity_poly.pdbx_strand_id
1 'polypeptide(L)'
;MNILGNMNIGKRLTLGFAVILAFSAIVAGISLWRLEQVSAATREMMNDPLKTERLMGDWYTNLTAGIRRTLAIAKSSDPSLAAYFAEEAAASTKSSSEYQKQVEGLLVTPEEKALFQKIGEQRKVYLSSRDQIVKLKAAGNVEEAMRLLDTVFVPAAATYQKLMREMVDIQRKDIDDTAKEIDNIAAQSRILILVLEGLILLLGIVLARTLTLGITKPLQTAVVVSRKVAEGDLATQVQVTSRDETGQLLQSLKDMNDSLRGIVANVRTGTDTISTASAEIAAGNLDLSGRTEQQASSLEETASAMEELISTVRQNADNARQASQLAQSASSVAEQGGGVVSQVVDTMGAINASSRKIVDIISVIDGIAFQTNILALNAAVEAARAGEQGRGFAVVASEVRSLAQRSASAAKEIKELINDSVEKVGDGSRLVEQAGVTMQEVVSSVRHVTDIVAEISAASAEQTSGIEQINLAITQMDQVTQQNAALVEQAAAAAASMQNQAGRLAQMVSVFRINEGETLARREIDVTPAGPTLPH
;
A
#
# COMPACT_ATOMS: atom_id res chain seq x y z
N MET A 1 -2.89 39.80 -13.93
CA MET A 1 -1.68 38.98 -14.14
C MET A 1 -0.60 39.46 -13.19
N ASN A 2 -0.50 38.85 -12.00
CA ASN A 2 0.37 39.33 -10.93
C ASN A 2 1.79 38.81 -11.18
N ILE A 3 2.57 39.50 -12.02
CA ILE A 3 3.93 39.07 -12.43
C ILE A 3 4.84 38.91 -11.21
N LEU A 4 4.70 39.82 -10.24
CA LEU A 4 5.37 39.69 -8.95
C LEU A 4 4.91 38.41 -8.25
N GLY A 5 3.62 38.07 -8.30
CA GLY A 5 2.93 36.88 -7.75
C GLY A 5 3.63 35.51 -7.94
N ASN A 6 4.31 35.32 -9.06
CA ASN A 6 4.87 34.01 -9.46
C ASN A 6 6.42 33.99 -9.50
N MET A 7 7.07 35.07 -9.10
CA MET A 7 8.53 35.11 -9.00
C MET A 7 9.02 34.41 -7.75
N ASN A 8 10.18 33.75 -7.88
CA ASN A 8 10.91 33.18 -6.77
C ASN A 8 11.11 34.18 -5.61
N ILE A 9 11.00 33.73 -4.37
CA ILE A 9 11.14 34.54 -3.15
C ILE A 9 12.48 35.30 -3.17
N GLY A 10 13.57 34.61 -3.51
CA GLY A 10 14.89 35.22 -3.62
C GLY A 10 14.92 36.38 -4.62
N LYS A 11 14.37 36.18 -5.83
CA LYS A 11 14.32 37.22 -6.87
C LYS A 11 13.47 38.42 -6.45
N ARG A 12 12.35 38.17 -5.77
CA ARG A 12 11.47 39.24 -5.24
C ARG A 12 12.15 40.06 -4.16
N LEU A 13 12.81 39.42 -3.20
CA LEU A 13 13.53 40.10 -2.13
C LEU A 13 14.67 40.94 -2.71
N THR A 14 15.48 40.36 -3.61
CA THR A 14 16.57 41.09 -4.27
C THR A 14 16.04 42.29 -5.06
N LEU A 15 14.96 42.14 -5.82
CA LEU A 15 14.35 43.27 -6.56
C LEU A 15 13.83 44.36 -5.60
N GLY A 16 13.13 43.98 -4.53
CA GLY A 16 12.60 44.93 -3.54
C GLY A 16 13.71 45.74 -2.86
N PHE A 17 14.77 45.06 -2.39
CA PHE A 17 15.92 45.74 -1.80
C PHE A 17 16.71 46.57 -2.81
N ALA A 18 16.91 46.08 -4.04
CA ALA A 18 17.62 46.81 -5.08
C ALA A 18 16.93 48.13 -5.43
N VAL A 19 15.60 48.15 -5.51
CA VAL A 19 14.83 49.39 -5.76
C VAL A 19 15.03 50.39 -4.62
N ILE A 20 14.92 49.97 -3.37
CA ILE A 20 15.11 50.86 -2.21
C ILE A 20 16.54 51.41 -2.17
N LEU A 21 17.55 50.56 -2.38
CA LEU A 21 18.95 50.97 -2.38
C LEU A 21 19.28 51.92 -3.54
N ALA A 22 18.74 51.68 -4.74
CA ALA A 22 18.91 52.57 -5.88
C ALA A 22 18.31 53.95 -5.61
N PHE A 23 17.08 54.01 -5.08
CA PHE A 23 16.45 55.27 -4.69
C PHE A 23 17.23 55.99 -3.58
N SER A 24 17.72 55.26 -2.58
CA SER A 24 18.55 55.84 -1.52
C SER A 24 19.85 56.44 -2.06
N ALA A 25 20.49 55.79 -3.03
CA ALA A 25 21.70 56.31 -3.69
C ALA A 25 21.40 57.58 -4.50
N ILE A 26 20.25 57.62 -5.20
CA ILE A 26 19.80 58.80 -5.94
C ILE A 26 19.58 59.98 -4.99
N VAL A 27 18.87 59.77 -3.87
CA VAL A 27 18.62 60.83 -2.88
C VAL A 27 19.92 61.32 -2.26
N ALA A 28 20.84 60.42 -1.88
CA ALA A 28 22.16 60.81 -1.39
C ALA A 28 22.93 61.67 -2.41
N GLY A 29 22.89 61.29 -3.69
CA GLY A 29 23.51 62.07 -4.77
C GLY A 29 22.89 63.46 -4.95
N ILE A 30 21.56 63.57 -4.91
CA ILE A 30 20.84 64.86 -4.98
C ILE A 30 21.19 65.74 -3.77
N SER A 31 21.22 65.16 -2.56
CA SER A 31 21.57 65.88 -1.33
C SER A 31 22.98 66.45 -1.38
N LEU A 32 23.97 65.66 -1.85
CA LEU A 32 25.35 66.12 -2.01
C LEU A 32 25.43 67.25 -3.06
N TRP A 33 24.73 67.11 -4.18
CA TRP A 33 24.71 68.14 -5.23
C TRP A 33 24.09 69.46 -4.76
N ARG A 34 23.00 69.41 -3.97
CA ARG A 34 22.38 70.60 -3.38
C ARG A 34 23.25 71.27 -2.32
N LEU A 35 23.95 70.48 -1.50
CA LEU A 35 24.89 71.00 -0.51
C LEU A 35 26.05 71.75 -1.19
N GLU A 36 26.55 71.23 -2.31
CA GLU A 36 27.60 71.89 -3.09
C GLU A 36 27.13 73.22 -3.69
N GLN A 37 25.86 73.32 -4.15
CA GLN A 37 25.30 74.60 -4.62
C GLN A 37 25.29 75.67 -3.52
N VAL A 38 24.84 75.31 -2.31
CA VAL A 38 24.84 76.23 -1.15
C VAL A 38 26.27 76.63 -0.76
N SER A 39 27.18 75.66 -0.74
CA SER A 39 28.61 75.87 -0.45
C SER A 39 29.27 76.81 -1.47
N ALA A 40 29.01 76.61 -2.76
CA ALA A 40 29.53 77.44 -3.84
C ALA A 40 29.01 78.88 -3.78
N ALA A 41 27.70 79.07 -3.64
CA ALA A 41 27.09 80.40 -3.52
C ALA A 41 27.58 81.16 -2.28
N THR A 42 27.76 80.47 -1.15
CA THR A 42 28.33 81.05 0.07
C THR A 42 29.78 81.49 -0.16
N ARG A 43 30.57 80.68 -0.86
CA ARG A 43 31.98 80.99 -1.17
C ARG A 43 32.11 82.19 -2.11
N GLU A 44 31.22 82.29 -3.11
CA GLU A 44 31.13 83.42 -4.03
C GLU A 44 30.83 84.72 -3.26
N MET A 45 29.79 84.71 -2.43
CA MET A 45 29.43 85.84 -1.55
C MET A 45 30.59 86.30 -0.66
N MET A 46 31.35 85.35 -0.08
CA MET A 46 32.49 85.66 0.79
C MET A 46 33.70 86.24 0.03
N ASN A 47 33.95 85.78 -1.19
CA ASN A 47 35.15 86.14 -1.95
C ASN A 47 35.01 87.45 -2.73
N ASP A 48 33.78 87.77 -3.16
CA ASP A 48 33.53 88.89 -4.05
C ASP A 48 32.86 90.07 -3.30
N PRO A 49 31.54 90.12 -3.08
CA PRO A 49 30.89 91.32 -2.55
C PRO A 49 31.27 91.61 -1.09
N LEU A 50 31.41 90.59 -0.23
CA LEU A 50 31.85 90.80 1.16
C LEU A 50 33.29 91.31 1.26
N LYS A 51 34.17 90.85 0.36
CA LYS A 51 35.55 91.31 0.30
C LYS A 51 35.62 92.74 -0.20
N THR A 52 34.85 93.08 -1.24
CA THR A 52 34.74 94.43 -1.78
C THR A 52 34.17 95.41 -0.74
N GLU A 53 33.11 95.04 -0.03
CA GLU A 53 32.53 95.86 1.06
C GLU A 53 33.57 96.19 2.12
N ARG A 54 34.32 95.19 2.59
CA ARG A 54 35.37 95.37 3.60
C ARG A 54 36.46 96.31 3.14
N LEU A 55 37.00 96.11 1.92
CA LEU A 55 38.04 96.97 1.35
C LEU A 55 37.53 98.42 1.16
N MET A 56 36.29 98.57 0.70
CA MET A 56 35.65 99.88 0.55
C MET A 56 35.39 100.55 1.90
N GLY A 57 35.02 99.80 2.93
CA GLY A 57 34.85 100.28 4.31
C GLY A 57 36.16 100.74 4.94
N ASP A 58 37.24 99.98 4.77
CA ASP A 58 38.58 100.34 5.22
C ASP A 58 39.08 101.60 4.50
N TRP A 59 38.86 101.67 3.18
CA TRP A 59 39.20 102.84 2.37
C TRP A 59 38.36 104.07 2.76
N TYR A 60 37.08 103.89 3.05
CA TYR A 60 36.21 104.95 3.56
C TYR A 60 36.70 105.47 4.93
N THR A 61 37.16 104.58 5.80
CA THR A 61 37.75 104.94 7.10
C THR A 61 38.99 105.80 6.91
N ASN A 62 39.92 105.39 6.04
CA ASN A 62 41.10 106.18 5.67
C ASN A 62 40.73 107.57 5.11
N LEU A 63 39.70 107.65 4.27
CA LEU A 63 39.21 108.92 3.73
C LEU A 63 38.69 109.83 4.85
N THR A 64 37.83 109.32 5.73
CA THR A 64 37.25 110.13 6.83
C THR A 64 38.33 110.63 7.79
N ALA A 65 39.32 109.80 8.13
CA ALA A 65 40.48 110.19 8.92
C ALA A 65 41.31 111.26 8.20
N GLY A 66 41.58 111.07 6.90
CA GLY A 66 42.30 112.04 6.06
C GLY A 66 41.61 113.40 5.97
N ILE A 67 40.27 113.41 5.87
CA ILE A 67 39.48 114.65 5.85
C ILE A 67 39.63 115.40 7.18
N ARG A 68 39.44 114.72 8.31
CA ARG A 68 39.58 115.31 9.65
C ARG A 68 41.00 115.86 9.88
N ARG A 69 42.01 115.10 9.47
CA ARG A 69 43.43 115.47 9.56
C ARG A 69 43.75 116.71 8.73
N THR A 70 43.25 116.78 7.50
CA THR A 70 43.45 117.95 6.63
C THR A 70 42.73 119.18 7.17
N LEU A 71 41.51 119.03 7.68
CA LEU A 71 40.78 120.09 8.37
C LEU A 71 41.54 120.61 9.60
N ALA A 72 42.12 119.71 10.40
CA ALA A 72 42.92 120.08 11.56
C ALA A 72 44.18 120.87 11.16
N ILE A 73 44.92 120.44 10.14
CA ILE A 73 46.08 121.17 9.61
C ILE A 73 45.67 122.54 9.06
N ALA A 74 44.56 122.59 8.31
CA ALA A 74 44.11 123.82 7.66
C ALA A 74 43.58 124.86 8.65
N LYS A 75 42.89 124.43 9.72
CA LYS A 75 42.27 125.35 10.69
C LYS A 75 43.14 125.66 11.91
N SER A 76 44.16 124.86 12.18
CA SER A 76 45.07 125.10 13.32
C SER A 76 46.04 126.26 13.05
N SER A 77 46.47 126.90 14.14
CA SER A 77 47.56 127.85 14.19
C SER A 77 48.93 127.19 14.47
N ASP A 78 48.96 125.90 14.80
CA ASP A 78 50.18 125.14 15.07
C ASP A 78 50.85 124.66 13.76
N PRO A 79 52.04 125.16 13.40
CA PRO A 79 52.72 124.79 12.16
C PRO A 79 53.30 123.37 12.18
N SER A 80 53.41 122.72 13.34
CA SER A 80 54.00 121.38 13.48
C SER A 80 53.07 120.26 13.02
N LEU A 81 51.75 120.50 12.94
CA LEU A 81 50.76 119.46 12.64
C LEU A 81 50.96 118.81 11.27
N ALA A 82 51.40 119.57 10.26
CA ALA A 82 51.65 119.02 8.93
C ALA A 82 52.78 117.98 8.95
N ALA A 83 53.83 118.23 9.75
CA ALA A 83 54.95 117.30 9.92
C ALA A 83 54.56 116.10 10.80
N TYR A 84 53.84 116.35 11.91
CA TYR A 84 53.34 115.30 12.81
C TYR A 84 52.51 114.26 12.07
N PHE A 85 51.61 114.71 11.19
CA PHE A 85 50.71 113.84 10.44
C PHE A 85 51.29 113.29 9.12
N ALA A 86 52.53 113.64 8.75
CA ALA A 86 53.09 113.31 7.43
C ALA A 86 53.23 111.80 7.20
N GLU A 87 53.69 111.06 8.22
CA GLU A 87 53.87 109.61 8.13
C GLU A 87 52.51 108.88 8.01
N GLU A 88 51.55 109.22 8.87
CA GLU A 88 50.18 108.72 8.81
C GLU A 88 49.50 109.10 7.47
N ALA A 89 49.81 110.28 6.93
CA ALA A 89 49.34 110.71 5.61
C ALA A 89 49.81 109.79 4.49
N ALA A 90 51.11 109.51 4.48
CA ALA A 90 51.73 108.66 3.49
C ALA A 90 51.19 107.22 3.61
N ALA A 91 51.08 106.69 4.83
CA ALA A 91 50.55 105.36 5.10
C ALA A 91 49.07 105.20 4.67
N SER A 92 48.20 106.17 5.03
CA SER A 92 46.78 106.17 4.64
C SER A 92 46.60 106.33 3.13
N THR A 93 47.42 107.15 2.46
CA THR A 93 47.39 107.26 1.00
C THR A 93 47.86 105.99 0.31
N LYS A 94 48.93 105.35 0.80
CA LYS A 94 49.44 104.08 0.26
C LYS A 94 48.41 102.96 0.37
N SER A 95 47.90 102.71 1.58
CA SER A 95 46.86 101.70 1.82
C SER A 95 45.59 101.98 1.00
N SER A 96 45.14 103.24 0.92
CA SER A 96 44.01 103.62 0.05
C SER A 96 44.26 103.33 -1.43
N SER A 97 45.51 103.43 -1.92
CA SER A 97 45.85 103.06 -3.31
C SER A 97 45.85 101.55 -3.51
N GLU A 98 46.31 100.79 -2.51
CA GLU A 98 46.25 99.33 -2.51
C GLU A 98 44.81 98.82 -2.47
N TYR A 99 43.96 99.42 -1.63
CA TYR A 99 42.52 99.11 -1.60
C TYR A 99 41.85 99.43 -2.93
N GLN A 100 42.12 100.61 -3.51
CA GLN A 100 41.60 100.96 -4.83
C GLN A 100 41.96 99.89 -5.87
N LYS A 101 43.23 99.48 -5.94
CA LYS A 101 43.68 98.46 -6.91
C LYS A 101 43.02 97.10 -6.67
N GLN A 102 42.83 96.70 -5.41
CA GLN A 102 42.17 95.43 -5.09
C GLN A 102 40.68 95.46 -5.42
N VAL A 103 39.99 96.55 -5.11
CA VAL A 103 38.57 96.73 -5.42
C VAL A 103 38.32 96.68 -6.93
N GLU A 104 39.16 97.33 -7.74
CA GLU A 104 39.01 97.34 -9.21
C GLU A 104 38.89 95.92 -9.82
N GLY A 105 39.64 94.96 -9.27
CA GLY A 105 39.62 93.56 -9.73
C GLY A 105 38.42 92.74 -9.23
N LEU A 106 37.62 93.27 -8.32
CA LEU A 106 36.46 92.60 -7.72
C LEU A 106 35.11 93.16 -8.19
N LEU A 107 35.11 94.24 -8.99
CA LEU A 107 33.88 94.83 -9.49
C LEU A 107 33.31 94.01 -10.63
N VAL A 108 32.05 93.60 -10.48
CA VAL A 108 31.35 92.73 -11.42
C VAL A 108 30.40 93.57 -12.28
N THR A 109 29.59 94.42 -11.66
CA THR A 109 28.46 95.08 -12.33
C THR A 109 28.87 96.35 -13.09
N PRO A 110 28.13 96.74 -14.15
CA PRO A 110 28.37 98.01 -14.84
C PRO A 110 28.18 99.23 -13.93
N GLU A 111 27.25 99.15 -12.98
CA GLU A 111 26.96 100.21 -12.01
C GLU A 111 28.13 100.44 -11.05
N GLU A 112 28.67 99.37 -10.48
CA GLU A 112 29.89 99.41 -9.65
C GLU A 112 31.06 100.02 -10.41
N LYS A 113 31.34 99.54 -11.63
CA LYS A 113 32.46 100.03 -12.44
C LYS A 113 32.33 101.53 -12.73
N ALA A 114 31.12 102.00 -13.06
CA ALA A 114 30.85 103.42 -13.29
C ALA A 114 31.03 104.26 -12.03
N LEU A 115 30.55 103.77 -10.87
CA LEU A 115 30.69 104.46 -9.59
C LEU A 115 32.16 104.51 -9.13
N PHE A 116 32.91 103.41 -9.33
CA PHE A 116 34.33 103.33 -9.02
C PHE A 116 35.18 104.29 -9.87
N GLN A 117 34.85 104.47 -11.15
CA GLN A 117 35.50 105.48 -11.99
C GLN A 117 35.29 106.89 -11.44
N LYS A 118 34.04 107.24 -11.09
CA LYS A 118 33.72 108.54 -10.45
C LYS A 118 34.48 108.73 -9.13
N ILE A 119 34.59 107.68 -8.32
CA ILE A 119 35.39 107.66 -7.09
C ILE A 119 36.87 107.98 -7.42
N GLY A 120 37.44 107.33 -8.43
CA GLY A 120 38.83 107.53 -8.85
C GLY A 120 39.10 108.96 -9.34
N GLU A 121 38.18 109.55 -10.10
CA GLU A 121 38.26 110.95 -10.55
C GLU A 121 38.17 111.91 -9.36
N GLN A 122 37.19 111.72 -8.48
CA GLN A 122 36.98 112.57 -7.31
C GLN A 122 38.15 112.47 -6.31
N ARG A 123 38.76 111.28 -6.19
CA ARG A 123 39.97 111.06 -5.39
C ARG A 123 41.11 111.97 -5.84
N LYS A 124 41.32 112.15 -7.15
CA LYS A 124 42.40 113.02 -7.68
C LYS A 124 42.21 114.47 -7.23
N VAL A 125 40.98 114.97 -7.30
CA VAL A 125 40.61 116.33 -6.85
C VAL A 125 40.85 116.48 -5.34
N TYR A 126 40.41 115.49 -4.56
CA TYR A 126 40.62 115.46 -3.11
C TYR A 126 42.12 115.44 -2.73
N LEU A 127 42.94 114.58 -3.34
CA LEU A 127 44.37 114.49 -3.04
C LEU A 127 45.12 115.76 -3.46
N SER A 128 44.82 116.30 -4.64
CA SER A 128 45.46 117.53 -5.14
C SER A 128 45.16 118.73 -4.24
N SER A 129 43.89 118.95 -3.88
CA SER A 129 43.50 120.04 -2.98
C SER A 129 44.07 119.88 -1.58
N ARG A 130 44.09 118.64 -1.04
CA ARG A 130 44.76 118.32 0.24
C ARG A 130 46.24 118.70 0.21
N ASP A 131 46.97 118.24 -0.80
CA ASP A 131 48.42 118.42 -0.89
C ASP A 131 48.79 119.90 -1.09
N GLN A 132 47.97 120.64 -1.84
CA GLN A 132 48.09 122.09 -1.97
C GLN A 132 47.83 122.83 -0.66
N ILE A 133 46.80 122.44 0.12
CA ILE A 133 46.53 123.03 1.45
C ILE A 133 47.73 122.83 2.38
N VAL A 134 48.28 121.61 2.43
CA VAL A 134 49.46 121.31 3.25
C VAL A 134 50.67 122.15 2.82
N LYS A 135 50.91 122.30 1.52
CA LYS A 135 52.00 123.13 0.99
C LYS A 135 51.82 124.62 1.29
N LEU A 136 50.62 125.16 1.08
CA LEU A 136 50.30 126.57 1.37
C LEU A 136 50.45 126.88 2.85
N LYS A 137 50.01 125.97 3.73
CA LYS A 137 50.22 126.08 5.18
C LYS A 137 51.70 126.03 5.57
N ALA A 138 52.49 125.12 4.98
CA ALA A 138 53.93 125.04 5.22
C ALA A 138 54.68 126.30 4.73
N ALA A 139 54.19 126.95 3.68
CA ALA A 139 54.72 128.20 3.14
C ALA A 139 54.22 129.47 3.87
N GLY A 140 53.39 129.34 4.91
CA GLY A 140 52.83 130.47 5.66
C GLY A 140 51.67 131.21 4.99
N ASN A 141 51.18 130.74 3.84
CA ASN A 141 50.09 131.38 3.07
C ASN A 141 48.71 130.92 3.56
N VAL A 142 48.31 131.39 4.75
CA VAL A 142 47.14 130.89 5.48
C VAL A 142 45.80 131.25 4.81
N GLU A 143 45.65 132.47 4.30
CA GLU A 143 44.40 132.92 3.66
C GLU A 143 44.07 132.12 2.41
N GLU A 144 45.07 131.88 1.55
CA GLU A 144 44.90 131.10 0.33
C GLU A 144 44.62 129.62 0.64
N ALA A 145 45.25 129.07 1.69
CA ALA A 145 44.96 127.72 2.17
C ALA A 145 43.52 127.57 2.66
N MET A 146 42.98 128.58 3.36
CA MET A 146 41.59 128.59 3.81
C MET A 146 40.60 128.74 2.65
N ARG A 147 40.90 129.61 1.67
CA ARG A 147 40.08 129.75 0.46
C ARG A 147 39.99 128.42 -0.30
N LEU A 148 41.12 127.73 -0.49
CA LEU A 148 41.17 126.43 -1.15
C LEU A 148 40.45 125.33 -0.34
N LEU A 149 40.54 125.40 1.00
CA LEU A 149 39.81 124.52 1.90
C LEU A 149 38.29 124.61 1.67
N ASP A 150 37.74 125.81 1.71
CA ASP A 150 36.29 126.01 1.68
C ASP A 150 35.70 125.87 0.27
N THR A 151 36.41 126.33 -0.75
CA THR A 151 35.89 126.34 -2.14
C THR A 151 36.12 125.04 -2.90
N VAL A 152 37.17 124.28 -2.57
CA VAL A 152 37.54 123.06 -3.31
C VAL A 152 37.56 121.84 -2.41
N PHE A 153 38.36 121.84 -1.33
CA PHE A 153 38.59 120.62 -0.55
C PHE A 153 37.33 120.11 0.15
N VAL A 154 36.59 120.98 0.85
CA VAL A 154 35.38 120.58 1.60
C VAL A 154 34.29 120.04 0.66
N PRO A 155 33.92 120.72 -0.45
CA PRO A 155 33.00 120.16 -1.44
C PRO A 155 33.52 118.85 -2.06
N ALA A 156 34.81 118.79 -2.41
CA ALA A 156 35.40 117.60 -3.00
C ALA A 156 35.41 116.39 -2.06
N ALA A 157 35.70 116.63 -0.76
CA ALA A 157 35.67 115.64 0.30
C ALA A 157 34.25 115.11 0.54
N ALA A 158 33.24 115.99 0.56
CA ALA A 158 31.84 115.61 0.73
C ALA A 158 31.35 114.73 -0.43
N THR A 159 31.66 115.12 -1.68
CA THR A 159 31.34 114.30 -2.86
C THR A 159 32.06 112.97 -2.82
N TYR A 160 33.35 112.94 -2.45
CA TYR A 160 34.10 111.71 -2.36
C TYR A 160 33.51 110.75 -1.30
N GLN A 161 33.19 111.27 -0.11
CA GLN A 161 32.55 110.49 0.94
C GLN A 161 31.19 109.94 0.51
N LYS A 162 30.39 110.73 -0.21
CA LYS A 162 29.09 110.29 -0.72
C LYS A 162 29.25 109.12 -1.69
N LEU A 163 30.12 109.25 -2.69
CA LEU A 163 30.35 108.20 -3.70
C LEU A 163 30.90 106.91 -3.06
N MET A 164 31.82 107.03 -2.11
CA MET A 164 32.34 105.88 -1.37
C MET A 164 31.26 105.17 -0.55
N ARG A 165 30.37 105.94 0.11
CA ARG A 165 29.25 105.37 0.87
C ARG A 165 28.24 104.68 -0.04
N GLU A 166 27.91 105.30 -1.17
CA GLU A 166 27.03 104.72 -2.18
C GLU A 166 27.56 103.37 -2.68
N MET A 167 28.87 103.25 -2.89
CA MET A 167 29.50 101.97 -3.26
C MET A 167 29.39 100.94 -2.13
N VAL A 168 29.66 101.32 -0.87
CA VAL A 168 29.51 100.42 0.29
C VAL A 168 28.06 99.94 0.43
N ASP A 169 27.08 100.82 0.22
CA ASP A 169 25.66 100.49 0.32
C ASP A 169 25.21 99.53 -0.80
N ILE A 170 25.74 99.68 -2.03
CA ILE A 170 25.54 98.70 -3.12
C ILE A 170 26.07 97.32 -2.72
N GLN A 171 27.30 97.24 -2.23
CA GLN A 171 27.89 95.95 -1.81
C GLN A 171 27.11 95.30 -0.66
N ARG A 172 26.64 96.09 0.30
CA ARG A 172 25.80 95.58 1.40
C ARG A 172 24.47 95.03 0.91
N LYS A 173 23.84 95.73 -0.03
CA LYS A 173 22.61 95.26 -0.67
C LYS A 173 22.82 93.94 -1.40
N ASP A 174 23.91 93.81 -2.15
CA ASP A 174 24.23 92.58 -2.88
C ASP A 174 24.49 91.41 -1.91
N ILE A 175 25.22 91.64 -0.82
CA ILE A 175 25.41 90.63 0.25
C ILE A 175 24.07 90.17 0.83
N ASP A 176 23.18 91.11 1.17
CA ASP A 176 21.86 90.81 1.75
C ASP A 176 20.96 90.04 0.76
N ASP A 177 21.01 90.38 -0.53
CA ASP A 177 20.20 89.73 -1.55
C ASP A 177 20.76 88.33 -1.90
N THR A 178 22.08 88.16 -1.99
CA THR A 178 22.72 86.84 -2.12
C THR A 178 22.47 85.96 -0.88
N ALA A 179 22.51 86.50 0.33
CA ALA A 179 22.20 85.75 1.55
C ALA A 179 20.76 85.19 1.52
N LYS A 180 19.77 86.00 1.10
CA LYS A 180 18.39 85.52 0.92
C LYS A 180 18.27 84.44 -0.14
N GLU A 181 19.03 84.54 -1.23
CA GLU A 181 19.06 83.50 -2.26
C GLU A 181 19.60 82.18 -1.72
N ILE A 182 20.70 82.23 -0.96
CA ILE A 182 21.28 81.06 -0.29
C ILE A 182 20.26 80.43 0.67
N ASP A 183 19.58 81.22 1.49
CA ASP A 183 18.54 80.74 2.41
C ASP A 183 17.37 80.08 1.67
N ASN A 184 16.94 80.67 0.55
CA ASN A 184 15.88 80.10 -0.29
C ASN A 184 16.31 78.76 -0.92
N ILE A 185 17.53 78.68 -1.45
CA ILE A 185 18.09 77.43 -2.00
C ILE A 185 18.17 76.37 -0.90
N ALA A 186 18.63 76.73 0.30
CA ALA A 186 18.71 75.81 1.43
C ALA A 186 17.32 75.31 1.87
N ALA A 187 16.34 76.20 1.98
CA ALA A 187 14.96 75.84 2.34
C ALA A 187 14.30 74.93 1.31
N GLN A 188 14.41 75.26 0.02
CA GLN A 188 13.89 74.42 -1.07
C GLN A 188 14.58 73.05 -1.12
N SER A 189 15.90 73.01 -0.91
CA SER A 189 16.67 71.78 -0.85
C SER A 189 16.20 70.90 0.32
N ARG A 190 15.98 71.48 1.49
CA ARG A 190 15.47 70.74 2.67
C ARG A 190 14.09 70.14 2.42
N ILE A 191 13.17 70.90 1.84
CA ILE A 191 11.81 70.40 1.51
C ILE A 191 11.90 69.26 0.49
N LEU A 192 12.70 69.42 -0.57
CA LEU A 192 12.87 68.38 -1.58
C LEU A 192 13.43 67.08 -0.98
N ILE A 193 14.46 67.17 -0.14
CA ILE A 193 15.06 66.00 0.53
C ILE A 193 14.02 65.31 1.42
N LEU A 194 13.27 66.07 2.24
CA LEU A 194 12.23 65.51 3.11
C LEU A 194 11.12 64.81 2.32
N VAL A 195 10.70 65.38 1.18
CA VAL A 195 9.70 64.75 0.31
C VAL A 195 10.24 63.45 -0.30
N LEU A 196 11.48 63.45 -0.79
CA LEU A 196 12.11 62.25 -1.36
C LEU A 196 12.31 61.15 -0.32
N GLU A 197 12.75 61.50 0.89
CA GLU A 197 12.85 60.56 2.02
C GLU A 197 11.48 59.98 2.40
N GLY A 198 10.45 60.82 2.47
CA GLY A 198 9.07 60.37 2.73
C GLY A 198 8.55 59.39 1.67
N LEU A 199 8.84 59.63 0.39
CA LEU A 199 8.48 58.73 -0.70
C LEU A 199 9.21 57.38 -0.62
N ILE A 200 10.50 57.37 -0.28
CA ILE A 200 11.28 56.14 -0.09
C ILE A 200 10.73 55.33 1.09
N LEU A 201 10.42 55.98 2.22
CA LEU A 201 9.83 55.32 3.37
C LEU A 201 8.47 54.69 3.03
N LEU A 202 7.60 55.43 2.33
CA LEU A 202 6.30 54.93 1.91
C LEU A 202 6.44 53.73 0.96
N LEU A 203 7.33 53.82 -0.03
CA LEU A 203 7.63 52.72 -0.93
C LEU A 203 8.17 51.49 -0.17
N GLY A 204 9.06 51.70 0.79
CA GLY A 204 9.59 50.67 1.67
C GLY A 204 8.50 49.95 2.47
N ILE A 205 7.55 50.69 3.05
CA ILE A 205 6.40 50.12 3.78
C ILE A 205 5.51 49.27 2.85
N VAL A 206 5.20 49.76 1.65
CA VAL A 206 4.37 49.04 0.68
C VAL A 206 5.06 47.76 0.21
N LEU A 207 6.36 47.81 -0.12
CA LEU A 207 7.14 46.64 -0.52
C LEU A 207 7.26 45.63 0.65
N ALA A 208 7.58 46.10 1.86
CA ALA A 208 7.67 45.22 3.04
C ALA A 208 6.34 44.52 3.32
N ARG A 209 5.21 45.24 3.26
CA ARG A 209 3.89 44.66 3.49
C ARG A 209 3.50 43.64 2.42
N THR A 210 3.74 43.95 1.15
CA THR A 210 3.40 43.04 0.04
C THR A 210 4.26 41.77 0.03
N LEU A 211 5.57 41.90 0.29
CA LEU A 211 6.48 40.75 0.42
C LEU A 211 6.11 39.89 1.63
N THR A 212 5.84 40.51 2.78
CA THR A 212 5.45 39.79 4.00
C THR A 212 4.18 38.98 3.76
N LEU A 213 3.10 39.63 3.28
CA LEU A 213 1.82 38.94 3.04
C LEU A 213 1.92 37.88 1.93
N GLY A 214 2.78 38.09 0.94
CA GLY A 214 3.03 37.13 -0.13
C GLY A 214 3.75 35.87 0.33
N ILE A 215 4.55 35.94 1.40
CA ILE A 215 5.35 34.82 1.90
C ILE A 215 4.69 34.15 3.12
N THR A 216 4.26 34.93 4.11
CA THR A 216 3.79 34.38 5.39
C THR A 216 2.44 33.70 5.28
N LYS A 217 1.52 34.21 4.46
CA LYS A 217 0.18 33.65 4.32
C LYS A 217 0.20 32.24 3.68
N PRO A 218 0.88 31.99 2.55
CA PRO A 218 1.02 30.63 2.02
C PRO A 218 1.75 29.67 2.96
N LEU A 219 2.78 30.14 3.68
CA LEU A 219 3.48 29.32 4.68
C LEU A 219 2.58 28.93 5.85
N GLN A 220 1.73 29.84 6.34
CA GLN A 220 0.73 29.52 7.36
C GLN A 220 -0.27 28.47 6.84
N THR A 221 -0.73 28.58 5.59
CA THR A 221 -1.59 27.56 4.97
C THR A 221 -0.89 26.20 4.94
N ALA A 222 0.40 26.17 4.55
CA ALA A 222 1.19 24.94 4.53
C ALA A 222 1.27 24.31 5.93
N VAL A 223 1.53 25.11 6.98
CA VAL A 223 1.54 24.63 8.38
C VAL A 223 0.18 24.07 8.81
N VAL A 224 -0.93 24.73 8.44
CA VAL A 224 -2.28 24.24 8.75
C VAL A 224 -2.54 22.91 8.06
N VAL A 225 -2.20 22.78 6.77
CA VAL A 225 -2.34 21.52 6.02
C VAL A 225 -1.50 20.41 6.67
N SER A 226 -0.24 20.66 6.98
CA SER A 226 0.62 19.67 7.64
C SER A 226 0.08 19.25 9.01
N ARG A 227 -0.43 20.19 9.82
CA ARG A 227 -1.05 19.87 11.11
C ARG A 227 -2.30 19.01 10.96
N LYS A 228 -3.16 19.35 10.00
CA LYS A 228 -4.35 18.54 9.69
C LYS A 228 -3.99 17.12 9.26
N VAL A 229 -2.99 16.96 8.39
CA VAL A 229 -2.48 15.63 8.01
C VAL A 229 -1.96 14.86 9.23
N ALA A 230 -1.23 15.52 10.13
CA ALA A 230 -0.73 14.90 11.37
C ALA A 230 -1.85 14.51 12.34
N GLU A 231 -2.95 15.26 12.36
CA GLU A 231 -4.17 14.95 13.13
C GLU A 231 -5.07 13.89 12.44
N GLY A 232 -4.67 13.41 11.25
CA GLY A 232 -5.42 12.43 10.47
C GLY A 232 -6.49 12.99 9.54
N ASP A 233 -6.65 14.31 9.42
CA ASP A 233 -7.56 14.93 8.46
C ASP A 233 -6.95 14.99 7.05
N LEU A 234 -7.26 13.98 6.23
CA LEU A 234 -6.92 13.89 4.81
C LEU A 234 -8.07 14.34 3.90
N ALA A 235 -9.15 14.89 4.46
CA ALA A 235 -10.29 15.41 3.70
C ALA A 235 -10.06 16.86 3.23
N THR A 236 -9.02 17.52 3.76
CA THR A 236 -8.71 18.92 3.44
C THR A 236 -8.23 19.08 2.02
N GLN A 237 -8.94 19.89 1.23
CA GLN A 237 -8.51 20.28 -0.11
C GLN A 237 -7.41 21.33 -0.05
N VAL A 238 -6.21 20.94 -0.48
CA VAL A 238 -5.09 21.87 -0.66
C VAL A 238 -5.24 22.58 -2.00
N GLN A 239 -5.47 23.89 -1.96
CA GLN A 239 -5.53 24.75 -3.14
C GLN A 239 -4.17 25.41 -3.38
N VAL A 240 -3.63 25.24 -4.59
CA VAL A 240 -2.35 25.84 -5.00
C VAL A 240 -2.66 27.01 -5.94
N THR A 241 -2.40 28.23 -5.49
CA THR A 241 -2.73 29.47 -6.23
C THR A 241 -1.51 30.20 -6.79
N SER A 242 -0.29 29.72 -6.51
CA SER A 242 0.98 30.34 -6.90
C SER A 242 1.92 29.32 -7.54
N ARG A 243 2.89 29.81 -8.34
CA ARG A 243 3.96 29.00 -8.94
C ARG A 243 5.35 29.27 -8.33
N ASP A 244 5.43 30.16 -7.35
CA ASP A 244 6.66 30.39 -6.58
C ASP A 244 6.99 29.22 -5.64
N GLU A 245 8.07 29.32 -4.86
CA GLU A 245 8.51 28.26 -3.95
C GLU A 245 7.46 27.89 -2.90
N THR A 246 6.63 28.85 -2.45
CA THR A 246 5.52 28.55 -1.53
C THR A 246 4.40 27.79 -2.21
N GLY A 247 4.13 28.10 -3.49
CA GLY A 247 3.20 27.35 -4.32
C GLY A 247 3.67 25.93 -4.58
N GLN A 248 4.97 25.73 -4.87
CA GLN A 248 5.57 24.41 -5.03
C GLN A 248 5.52 23.60 -3.73
N LEU A 249 5.79 24.21 -2.58
CA LEU A 249 5.62 23.57 -1.28
C LEU A 249 4.17 23.12 -1.05
N LEU A 250 3.20 23.98 -1.32
CA LEU A 250 1.78 23.63 -1.21
C LEU A 250 1.37 22.52 -2.19
N GLN A 251 1.94 22.50 -3.40
CA GLN A 251 1.73 21.42 -4.36
C GLN A 251 2.28 20.09 -3.83
N SER A 252 3.51 20.06 -3.32
CA SER A 252 4.07 18.85 -2.73
C SER A 252 3.27 18.36 -1.52
N LEU A 253 2.74 19.27 -0.69
CA LEU A 253 1.83 18.91 0.40
C LEU A 253 0.48 18.36 -0.10
N LYS A 254 -0.04 18.90 -1.21
CA LYS A 254 -1.23 18.36 -1.89
C LYS A 254 -0.99 16.93 -2.37
N ASP A 255 0.10 16.71 -3.11
CA ASP A 255 0.44 15.40 -3.66
C ASP A 255 0.67 14.36 -2.55
N MET A 256 1.31 14.76 -1.46
CA MET A 256 1.48 13.93 -0.26
C MET A 256 0.13 13.58 0.38
N ASN A 257 -0.78 14.55 0.54
CA ASN A 257 -2.11 14.33 1.10
C ASN A 257 -2.93 13.39 0.21
N ASP A 258 -2.93 13.61 -1.11
CA ASP A 258 -3.63 12.77 -2.08
C ASP A 258 -3.08 11.31 -2.09
N SER A 259 -1.77 11.14 -1.99
CA SER A 259 -1.13 9.82 -1.89
C SER A 259 -1.52 9.09 -0.58
N LEU A 260 -1.44 9.78 0.56
CA LEU A 260 -1.86 9.22 1.85
C LEU A 260 -3.34 8.86 1.86
N ARG A 261 -4.20 9.71 1.28
CA ARG A 261 -5.63 9.46 1.10
C ARG A 261 -5.87 8.19 0.28
N GLY A 262 -5.15 8.02 -0.82
CA GLY A 262 -5.22 6.81 -1.65
C GLY A 262 -4.78 5.55 -0.91
N ILE A 263 -3.69 5.61 -0.13
CA ILE A 263 -3.21 4.50 0.69
C ILE A 263 -4.26 4.12 1.74
N VAL A 264 -4.81 5.09 2.48
CA VAL A 264 -5.85 4.83 3.50
C VAL A 264 -7.10 4.23 2.88
N ALA A 265 -7.55 4.72 1.72
CA ALA A 265 -8.71 4.17 1.01
C ALA A 265 -8.49 2.73 0.56
N ASN A 266 -7.30 2.42 0.01
CA ASN A 266 -6.93 1.06 -0.39
C ASN A 266 -6.83 0.12 0.82
N VAL A 267 -6.28 0.57 1.95
CA VAL A 267 -6.23 -0.23 3.18
C VAL A 267 -7.63 -0.51 3.70
N ARG A 268 -8.53 0.48 3.77
CA ARG A 268 -9.93 0.27 4.17
C ARG A 268 -10.63 -0.77 3.30
N THR A 269 -10.49 -0.63 1.98
CA THR A 269 -11.07 -1.59 1.02
C THR A 269 -10.46 -2.98 1.21
N GLY A 270 -9.14 -3.08 1.37
CA GLY A 270 -8.45 -4.35 1.62
C GLY A 270 -8.89 -5.01 2.93
N THR A 271 -9.06 -4.24 4.01
CA THR A 271 -9.55 -4.77 5.29
C THR A 271 -10.99 -5.25 5.21
N ASP A 272 -11.86 -4.56 4.48
CA ASP A 272 -13.24 -4.99 4.26
C ASP A 272 -13.31 -6.28 3.45
N THR A 273 -12.46 -6.41 2.42
CA THR A 273 -12.33 -7.65 1.65
C THR A 273 -11.82 -8.81 2.52
N ILE A 274 -10.78 -8.60 3.33
CA ILE A 274 -10.27 -9.64 4.25
C ILE A 274 -11.33 -10.03 5.28
N SER A 275 -12.06 -9.05 5.83
CA SER A 275 -13.15 -9.27 6.78
C SER A 275 -14.26 -10.13 6.16
N THR A 276 -14.65 -9.84 4.92
CA THR A 276 -15.66 -10.60 4.18
C THR A 276 -15.17 -12.03 3.87
N ALA A 277 -13.96 -12.17 3.31
CA ALA A 277 -13.38 -13.47 2.99
C ALA A 277 -13.16 -14.34 4.25
N SER A 278 -12.76 -13.74 5.36
CA SER A 278 -12.61 -14.46 6.64
C SER A 278 -13.95 -14.99 7.15
N ALA A 279 -15.03 -14.22 7.00
CA ALA A 279 -16.38 -14.65 7.35
C ALA A 279 -16.88 -15.80 6.44
N GLU A 280 -16.58 -15.74 5.13
CA GLU A 280 -16.87 -16.81 4.19
C GLU A 280 -16.09 -18.09 4.52
N ILE A 281 -14.80 -17.99 4.86
CA ILE A 281 -13.99 -19.14 5.31
C ILE A 281 -14.57 -19.73 6.60
N ALA A 282 -14.97 -18.89 7.56
CA ALA A 282 -15.57 -19.36 8.81
C ALA A 282 -16.88 -20.12 8.56
N ALA A 283 -17.75 -19.60 7.69
CA ALA A 283 -18.97 -20.28 7.28
C ALA A 283 -18.68 -21.60 6.55
N GLY A 284 -17.70 -21.62 5.64
CA GLY A 284 -17.26 -22.83 4.95
C GLY A 284 -16.68 -23.89 5.89
N ASN A 285 -15.94 -23.48 6.92
CA ASN A 285 -15.41 -24.39 7.94
C ASN A 285 -16.52 -24.98 8.82
N LEU A 286 -17.57 -24.22 9.13
CA LEU A 286 -18.75 -24.76 9.84
C LEU A 286 -19.45 -25.85 9.01
N ASP A 287 -19.64 -25.62 7.70
CA ASP A 287 -20.18 -26.64 6.79
C ASP A 287 -19.28 -27.88 6.72
N LEU A 288 -17.96 -27.68 6.59
CA LEU A 288 -17.00 -28.78 6.57
C LEU A 288 -16.98 -29.55 7.88
N SER A 289 -17.13 -28.87 9.02
CA SER A 289 -17.28 -29.51 10.35
C SER A 289 -18.49 -30.43 10.36
N GLY A 290 -19.66 -29.93 9.95
CA GLY A 290 -20.89 -30.73 9.90
C GLY A 290 -20.78 -31.95 8.98
N ARG A 291 -20.14 -31.79 7.83
CA ARG A 291 -19.86 -32.91 6.91
C ARG A 291 -18.86 -33.91 7.48
N THR A 292 -17.87 -33.45 8.23
CA THR A 292 -16.87 -34.31 8.90
C THR A 292 -17.51 -35.11 10.04
N GLU A 293 -18.40 -34.49 10.82
CA GLU A 293 -19.19 -35.17 11.85
C GLU A 293 -20.13 -36.22 11.24
N GLN A 294 -20.83 -35.87 10.14
CA GLN A 294 -21.68 -36.82 9.43
C GLN A 294 -20.86 -37.99 8.86
N GLN A 295 -19.68 -37.70 8.29
CA GLN A 295 -18.78 -38.72 7.78
C GLN A 295 -18.26 -39.65 8.89
N ALA A 296 -17.91 -39.11 10.06
CA ALA A 296 -17.53 -39.90 11.22
C ALA A 296 -18.65 -40.85 11.65
N SER A 297 -19.90 -40.35 11.72
CA SER A 297 -21.07 -41.18 12.03
C SER A 297 -21.31 -42.28 10.99
N SER A 298 -21.18 -41.99 9.69
CA SER A 298 -21.30 -43.00 8.64
C SER A 298 -20.17 -44.04 8.67
N LEU A 299 -18.95 -43.63 9.05
CA LEU A 299 -17.82 -44.55 9.24
C LEU A 299 -18.06 -45.49 10.43
N GLU A 300 -18.62 -44.98 11.52
CA GLU A 300 -18.98 -45.79 12.70
C GLU A 300 -20.06 -46.83 12.37
N GLU A 301 -21.10 -46.44 11.63
CA GLU A 301 -22.15 -47.37 11.16
C GLU A 301 -21.57 -48.41 10.18
N THR A 302 -20.69 -47.98 9.27
CA THR A 302 -20.01 -48.88 8.33
C THR A 302 -19.10 -49.87 9.07
N ALA A 303 -18.34 -49.42 10.07
CA ALA A 303 -17.49 -50.27 10.89
C ALA A 303 -18.31 -51.34 11.63
N SER A 304 -19.44 -50.94 12.24
CA SER A 304 -20.37 -51.87 12.90
C SER A 304 -20.96 -52.90 11.93
N ALA A 305 -21.38 -52.46 10.73
CA ALA A 305 -21.88 -53.37 9.70
C ALA A 305 -20.80 -54.34 9.20
N MET A 306 -19.55 -53.89 9.13
CA MET A 306 -18.42 -54.73 8.77
C MET A 306 -18.10 -55.77 9.86
N GLU A 307 -18.21 -55.44 11.15
CA GLU A 307 -18.07 -56.42 12.24
C GLU A 307 -19.14 -57.53 12.15
N GLU A 308 -20.39 -57.16 11.86
CA GLU A 308 -21.49 -58.11 11.65
C GLU A 308 -21.24 -58.99 10.41
N LEU A 309 -20.74 -58.41 9.31
CA LEU A 309 -20.35 -59.15 8.11
C LEU A 309 -19.21 -60.13 8.38
N ILE A 310 -18.16 -59.73 9.12
CA ILE A 310 -17.06 -60.62 9.53
C ILE A 310 -17.62 -61.80 10.33
N SER A 311 -18.51 -61.52 11.29
CA SER A 311 -19.14 -62.57 12.09
C SER A 311 -19.91 -63.57 11.22
N THR A 312 -20.70 -63.06 10.28
CA THR A 312 -21.52 -63.88 9.37
C THR A 312 -20.68 -64.72 8.41
N VAL A 313 -19.62 -64.14 7.82
CA VAL A 313 -18.69 -64.87 6.93
C VAL A 313 -17.94 -65.95 7.70
N ARG A 314 -17.51 -65.66 8.93
CA ARG A 314 -16.85 -66.65 9.81
C ARG A 314 -17.79 -67.79 10.17
N GLN A 315 -19.05 -67.48 10.50
CA GLN A 315 -20.09 -68.48 10.75
C GLN A 315 -20.35 -69.33 9.50
N ASN A 316 -20.37 -68.74 8.29
CA ASN A 316 -20.53 -69.48 7.04
C ASN A 316 -19.35 -70.43 6.78
N ALA A 317 -18.11 -70.00 7.04
CA ALA A 317 -16.93 -70.84 6.92
C ALA A 317 -16.99 -72.05 7.89
N ASP A 318 -17.40 -71.82 9.14
CA ASP A 318 -17.58 -72.89 10.13
C ASP A 318 -18.72 -73.84 9.75
N ASN A 319 -19.85 -73.32 9.25
CA ASN A 319 -20.97 -74.12 8.75
C ASN A 319 -20.57 -74.96 7.54
N ALA A 320 -19.81 -74.40 6.59
CA ALA A 320 -19.28 -75.14 5.45
C ALA A 320 -18.35 -76.28 5.93
N ARG A 321 -17.47 -76.00 6.90
CA ARG A 321 -16.59 -77.03 7.48
C ARG A 321 -17.37 -78.18 8.14
N GLN A 322 -18.43 -77.86 8.88
CA GLN A 322 -19.32 -78.87 9.47
C GLN A 322 -20.09 -79.66 8.41
N ALA A 323 -20.63 -78.98 7.40
CA ALA A 323 -21.35 -79.61 6.29
C ALA A 323 -20.45 -80.58 5.51
N SER A 324 -19.17 -80.22 5.31
CA SER A 324 -18.17 -81.08 4.66
C SER A 324 -17.93 -82.36 5.46
N GLN A 325 -17.79 -82.25 6.79
CA GLN A 325 -17.65 -83.42 7.67
C GLN A 325 -18.89 -84.32 7.65
N LEU A 326 -20.09 -83.73 7.68
CA LEU A 326 -21.35 -84.47 7.59
C LEU A 326 -21.49 -85.18 6.24
N ALA A 327 -21.16 -84.51 5.13
CA ALA A 327 -21.17 -85.09 3.80
C ALA A 327 -20.16 -86.24 3.68
N GLN A 328 -18.93 -86.08 4.20
CA GLN A 328 -17.94 -87.15 4.23
C GLN A 328 -18.43 -88.37 5.02
N SER A 329 -19.07 -88.14 6.18
CA SER A 329 -19.67 -89.21 6.99
C SER A 329 -20.83 -89.90 6.27
N ALA A 330 -21.72 -89.14 5.63
CA ALA A 330 -22.84 -89.68 4.86
C ALA A 330 -22.36 -90.49 3.65
N SER A 331 -21.31 -90.03 2.97
CA SER A 331 -20.67 -90.74 1.86
C SER A 331 -20.10 -92.08 2.33
N SER A 332 -19.41 -92.10 3.46
CA SER A 332 -18.87 -93.34 4.05
C SER A 332 -19.97 -94.34 4.41
N VAL A 333 -21.08 -93.88 5.00
CA VAL A 333 -22.24 -94.73 5.33
C VAL A 333 -22.90 -95.27 4.06
N ALA A 334 -23.05 -94.46 3.02
CA ALA A 334 -23.62 -94.88 1.75
C ALA A 334 -22.70 -95.89 1.02
N GLU A 335 -21.38 -95.72 1.07
CA GLU A 335 -20.40 -96.69 0.55
C GLU A 335 -20.47 -98.03 1.31
N GLN A 336 -20.57 -98.01 2.64
CA GLN A 336 -20.78 -99.21 3.45
C GLN A 336 -22.12 -99.89 3.12
N GLY A 337 -23.19 -99.10 2.98
CA GLY A 337 -24.51 -99.58 2.59
C GLY A 337 -24.51 -100.26 1.22
N GLY A 338 -23.84 -99.67 0.23
CA GLY A 338 -23.62 -100.27 -1.08
C GLY A 338 -22.86 -101.60 -1.00
N GLY A 339 -21.85 -101.71 -0.13
CA GLY A 339 -21.14 -102.96 0.13
C GLY A 339 -22.03 -104.06 0.69
N VAL A 340 -22.87 -103.74 1.68
CA VAL A 340 -23.86 -104.69 2.24
C VAL A 340 -24.86 -105.13 1.19
N VAL A 341 -25.37 -104.21 0.38
CA VAL A 341 -26.30 -104.51 -0.72
C VAL A 341 -25.65 -105.46 -1.73
N SER A 342 -24.40 -105.23 -2.12
CA SER A 342 -23.63 -106.13 -3.00
C SER A 342 -23.55 -107.55 -2.43
N GLN A 343 -23.27 -107.68 -1.13
CA GLN A 343 -23.23 -108.99 -0.46
C GLN A 343 -24.60 -109.70 -0.45
N VAL A 344 -25.70 -108.94 -0.35
CA VAL A 344 -27.06 -109.48 -0.45
C VAL A 344 -27.35 -109.97 -1.88
N VAL A 345 -26.93 -109.24 -2.92
CA VAL A 345 -27.05 -109.68 -4.32
C VAL A 345 -26.31 -111.01 -4.53
N ASP A 346 -25.07 -111.11 -4.06
CA ASP A 346 -24.28 -112.35 -4.16
C ASP A 346 -24.97 -113.53 -3.47
N THR A 347 -25.54 -113.27 -2.28
CA THR A 347 -26.28 -114.29 -1.51
C THR A 347 -27.56 -114.71 -2.22
N MET A 348 -28.33 -113.77 -2.78
CA MET A 348 -29.53 -114.06 -3.58
C MET A 348 -29.18 -114.86 -4.84
N GLY A 349 -28.06 -114.55 -5.50
CA GLY A 349 -27.52 -115.32 -6.62
C GLY A 349 -27.20 -116.77 -6.23
N ALA A 350 -26.53 -116.96 -5.09
CA ALA A 350 -26.24 -118.29 -4.56
C ALA A 350 -27.51 -119.08 -4.18
N ILE A 351 -28.51 -118.42 -3.58
CA ILE A 351 -29.82 -119.03 -3.28
C ILE A 351 -30.52 -119.43 -4.57
N ASN A 352 -30.56 -118.55 -5.58
CA ASN A 352 -31.19 -118.85 -6.87
C ASN A 352 -30.53 -120.08 -7.54
N ALA A 353 -29.20 -120.14 -7.55
CA ALA A 353 -28.46 -121.28 -8.06
C ALA A 353 -28.74 -122.58 -7.27
N SER A 354 -28.80 -122.51 -5.94
CA SER A 354 -29.14 -123.64 -5.07
C SER A 354 -30.57 -124.14 -5.32
N SER A 355 -31.55 -123.23 -5.43
CA SER A 355 -32.94 -123.56 -5.72
C SER A 355 -33.11 -124.23 -7.07
N ARG A 356 -32.42 -123.76 -8.13
CA ARG A 356 -32.41 -124.45 -9.44
C ARG A 356 -31.89 -125.88 -9.34
N LYS A 357 -30.81 -126.08 -8.59
CA LYS A 357 -30.25 -127.41 -8.34
C LYS A 357 -31.26 -128.33 -7.61
N ILE A 358 -32.06 -127.78 -6.70
CA ILE A 358 -33.15 -128.52 -6.05
C ILE A 358 -34.22 -128.91 -7.09
N VAL A 359 -34.63 -128.00 -7.98
CA VAL A 359 -35.58 -128.32 -9.07
C VAL A 359 -35.08 -129.49 -9.94
N ASP A 360 -33.79 -129.51 -10.25
CA ASP A 360 -33.17 -130.60 -11.01
C ASP A 360 -33.24 -131.92 -10.23
N ILE A 361 -32.90 -131.92 -8.94
CA ILE A 361 -32.97 -133.11 -8.07
C ILE A 361 -34.41 -133.62 -7.95
N ILE A 362 -35.38 -132.73 -7.75
CA ILE A 362 -36.81 -133.08 -7.65
C ILE A 362 -37.31 -133.66 -8.98
N SER A 363 -36.82 -133.15 -10.11
CA SER A 363 -37.14 -133.72 -11.43
C SER A 363 -36.58 -135.14 -11.60
N VAL A 364 -35.41 -135.44 -11.03
CA VAL A 364 -34.88 -136.82 -10.96
C VAL A 364 -35.73 -137.70 -10.04
N ILE A 365 -36.16 -137.20 -8.88
CA ILE A 365 -37.03 -137.94 -7.94
C ILE A 365 -38.39 -138.26 -8.56
N ASP A 366 -39.01 -137.31 -9.27
CA ASP A 366 -40.23 -137.54 -10.03
C ASP A 366 -40.01 -138.61 -11.12
N GLY A 367 -38.87 -138.56 -11.82
CA GLY A 367 -38.43 -139.61 -12.74
C GLY A 367 -38.28 -140.99 -12.09
N ILE A 368 -37.70 -141.07 -10.89
CA ILE A 368 -37.58 -142.32 -10.11
C ILE A 368 -38.96 -142.81 -9.67
N ALA A 369 -39.84 -141.92 -9.22
CA ALA A 369 -41.20 -142.26 -8.83
C ALA A 369 -41.99 -142.81 -10.02
N PHE A 370 -41.85 -142.21 -11.21
CA PHE A 370 -42.42 -142.72 -12.44
C PHE A 370 -41.88 -144.12 -12.80
N GLN A 371 -40.55 -144.30 -12.78
CA GLN A 371 -39.94 -145.61 -13.03
C GLN A 371 -40.41 -146.67 -12.01
N THR A 372 -40.51 -146.30 -10.74
CA THR A 372 -40.99 -147.19 -9.66
C THR A 372 -42.46 -147.55 -9.84
N ASN A 373 -43.31 -146.61 -10.28
CA ASN A 373 -44.71 -146.85 -10.61
C ASN A 373 -44.85 -147.84 -11.80
N ILE A 374 -43.98 -147.75 -12.82
CA ILE A 374 -43.94 -148.71 -13.93
C ILE A 374 -43.43 -150.08 -13.48
N LEU A 375 -42.38 -150.15 -12.66
CA LEU A 375 -41.88 -151.41 -12.09
C LEU A 375 -42.94 -152.10 -11.23
N ALA A 376 -43.64 -151.35 -10.38
CA ALA A 376 -44.70 -151.85 -9.52
C ALA A 376 -45.91 -152.35 -10.32
N LEU A 377 -46.27 -151.66 -11.41
CA LEU A 377 -47.27 -152.14 -12.36
C LEU A 377 -46.86 -153.47 -13.00
N ASN A 378 -45.61 -153.56 -13.48
CA ASN A 378 -45.08 -154.81 -14.07
C ASN A 378 -45.07 -155.95 -13.05
N ALA A 379 -44.69 -155.67 -11.80
CA ALA A 379 -44.73 -156.65 -10.71
C ALA A 379 -46.15 -157.09 -10.35
N ALA A 380 -47.12 -156.17 -10.34
CA ALA A 380 -48.54 -156.48 -10.10
C ALA A 380 -49.12 -157.36 -11.21
N VAL A 381 -48.72 -157.13 -12.46
CA VAL A 381 -49.11 -157.96 -13.63
C VAL A 381 -48.53 -159.37 -13.50
N GLU A 382 -47.24 -159.52 -13.16
CA GLU A 382 -46.61 -160.83 -13.02
C GLU A 382 -47.13 -161.59 -11.78
N ALA A 383 -47.48 -160.87 -10.70
CA ALA A 383 -48.14 -161.45 -9.53
C ALA A 383 -49.56 -161.96 -9.85
N ALA A 384 -50.32 -161.26 -10.69
CA ALA A 384 -51.62 -161.73 -11.18
C ALA A 384 -51.49 -163.00 -12.06
N ARG A 385 -50.35 -163.13 -12.76
CA ARG A 385 -50.02 -164.29 -13.60
C ARG A 385 -49.67 -165.56 -12.80
N ALA A 386 -49.16 -165.40 -11.58
CA ALA A 386 -48.82 -166.50 -10.67
C ALA A 386 -50.01 -167.07 -9.85
N GLY A 387 -51.23 -166.56 -10.05
CA GLY A 387 -52.45 -167.07 -9.41
C GLY A 387 -52.43 -166.96 -7.88
N GLU A 388 -53.00 -167.95 -7.17
CA GLU A 388 -53.14 -167.92 -5.69
C GLU A 388 -51.81 -167.81 -4.93
N GLN A 389 -50.68 -168.22 -5.52
CA GLN A 389 -49.34 -168.09 -4.90
C GLN A 389 -48.77 -166.67 -4.97
N GLY A 390 -49.25 -165.83 -5.90
CA GLY A 390 -48.79 -164.46 -6.11
C GLY A 390 -49.54 -163.41 -5.30
N ARG A 391 -50.56 -163.80 -4.53
CA ARG A 391 -51.50 -162.88 -3.87
C ARG A 391 -50.84 -161.92 -2.89
N GLY A 392 -49.83 -162.38 -2.13
CA GLY A 392 -49.02 -161.54 -1.25
C GLY A 392 -48.14 -160.54 -2.03
N PHE A 393 -47.58 -160.96 -3.16
CA PHE A 393 -46.77 -160.10 -4.04
C PHE A 393 -47.62 -159.03 -4.75
N ALA A 394 -48.86 -159.34 -5.14
CA ALA A 394 -49.77 -158.38 -5.75
C ALA A 394 -50.13 -157.23 -4.79
N VAL A 395 -50.33 -157.54 -3.50
CA VAL A 395 -50.59 -156.52 -2.47
C VAL A 395 -49.36 -155.62 -2.29
N VAL A 396 -48.16 -156.21 -2.18
CA VAL A 396 -46.91 -155.42 -2.09
C VAL A 396 -46.71 -154.56 -3.34
N ALA A 397 -46.95 -155.09 -4.53
CA ALA A 397 -46.84 -154.33 -5.78
C ALA A 397 -47.84 -153.16 -5.85
N SER A 398 -49.09 -153.35 -5.39
CA SER A 398 -50.08 -152.25 -5.29
C SER A 398 -49.66 -151.20 -4.26
N GLU A 399 -49.07 -151.61 -3.14
CA GLU A 399 -48.59 -150.68 -2.09
C GLU A 399 -47.39 -149.87 -2.58
N VAL A 400 -46.44 -150.52 -3.27
CA VAL A 400 -45.29 -149.84 -3.91
C VAL A 400 -45.77 -148.87 -5.00
N ARG A 401 -46.81 -149.23 -5.76
CA ARG A 401 -47.39 -148.36 -6.77
C ARG A 401 -48.06 -147.13 -6.15
N SER A 402 -48.84 -147.33 -5.09
CA SER A 402 -49.47 -146.26 -4.32
C SER A 402 -48.40 -145.31 -3.73
N LEU A 403 -47.32 -145.87 -3.18
CA LEU A 403 -46.20 -145.10 -2.67
C LEU A 403 -45.50 -144.29 -3.78
N ALA A 404 -45.30 -144.88 -4.96
CA ALA A 404 -44.71 -144.20 -6.11
C ALA A 404 -45.59 -143.04 -6.62
N GLN A 405 -46.92 -143.21 -6.68
CA GLN A 405 -47.84 -142.12 -7.02
C GLN A 405 -47.84 -141.01 -5.96
N ARG A 406 -47.79 -141.36 -4.67
CA ARG A 406 -47.63 -140.39 -3.58
C ARG A 406 -46.30 -139.63 -3.67
N SER A 407 -45.19 -140.32 -4.00
CA SER A 407 -43.89 -139.69 -4.22
C SER A 407 -43.88 -138.75 -5.42
N ALA A 408 -44.55 -139.10 -6.52
CA ALA A 408 -44.69 -138.22 -7.69
C ALA A 408 -45.53 -136.97 -7.38
N SER A 409 -46.65 -137.12 -6.66
CA SER A 409 -47.46 -135.97 -6.23
C SER A 409 -46.68 -135.05 -5.30
N ALA A 410 -45.98 -135.60 -4.30
CA ALA A 410 -45.14 -134.82 -3.39
C ALA A 410 -43.98 -134.13 -4.12
N ALA A 411 -43.34 -134.81 -5.08
CA ALA A 411 -42.28 -134.21 -5.90
C ALA A 411 -42.82 -133.04 -6.73
N LYS A 412 -44.02 -133.17 -7.31
CA LYS A 412 -44.67 -132.07 -8.05
C LYS A 412 -45.00 -130.87 -7.16
N GLU A 413 -45.56 -131.10 -5.97
CA GLU A 413 -45.84 -130.04 -4.98
C GLU A 413 -44.56 -129.32 -4.54
N ILE A 414 -43.47 -130.07 -4.27
CA ILE A 414 -42.17 -129.47 -3.94
C ILE A 414 -41.63 -128.67 -5.13
N LYS A 415 -41.75 -129.18 -6.36
CA LYS A 415 -41.30 -128.47 -7.56
C LYS A 415 -42.04 -127.14 -7.75
N GLU A 416 -43.35 -127.12 -7.52
CA GLU A 416 -44.16 -125.88 -7.56
C GLU A 416 -43.71 -124.88 -6.49
N LEU A 417 -43.51 -125.31 -5.24
CA LEU A 417 -43.02 -124.44 -4.15
C LEU A 417 -41.60 -123.90 -4.40
N ILE A 418 -40.70 -124.71 -4.95
CA ILE A 418 -39.34 -124.27 -5.26
C ILE A 418 -39.35 -123.31 -6.46
N ASN A 419 -40.19 -123.53 -7.46
CA ASN A 419 -40.35 -122.58 -8.56
C ASN A 419 -40.87 -121.22 -8.08
N ASP A 420 -41.89 -121.20 -7.22
CA ASP A 420 -42.37 -119.96 -6.57
C ASP A 420 -41.26 -119.28 -5.75
N SER A 421 -40.42 -120.07 -5.06
CA SER A 421 -39.25 -119.53 -4.35
C SER A 421 -38.18 -118.96 -5.29
N VAL A 422 -37.93 -119.57 -6.45
CA VAL A 422 -37.00 -119.05 -7.48
C VAL A 422 -37.50 -117.73 -8.05
N GLU A 423 -38.81 -117.62 -8.32
CA GLU A 423 -39.44 -116.38 -8.80
C GLU A 423 -39.30 -115.26 -7.76
N LYS A 424 -39.67 -115.52 -6.49
CA LYS A 424 -39.53 -114.55 -5.39
C LYS A 424 -38.09 -114.12 -5.13
N VAL A 425 -37.12 -115.04 -5.22
CA VAL A 425 -35.69 -114.71 -5.10
C VAL A 425 -35.21 -113.90 -6.30
N GLY A 426 -35.74 -114.17 -7.50
CA GLY A 426 -35.47 -113.37 -8.71
C GLY A 426 -35.96 -111.92 -8.56
N ASP A 427 -37.19 -111.73 -8.10
CA ASP A 427 -37.73 -110.39 -7.82
C ASP A 427 -36.96 -109.69 -6.70
N GLY A 428 -36.62 -110.42 -5.62
CA GLY A 428 -35.77 -109.91 -4.54
C GLY A 428 -34.40 -109.46 -5.05
N SER A 429 -33.76 -110.25 -5.91
CA SER A 429 -32.47 -109.91 -6.52
C SER A 429 -32.54 -108.62 -7.32
N ARG A 430 -33.60 -108.42 -8.12
CA ARG A 430 -33.79 -107.21 -8.92
C ARG A 430 -34.04 -105.97 -8.05
N LEU A 431 -34.82 -106.09 -6.98
CA LEU A 431 -35.06 -104.99 -6.03
C LEU A 431 -33.76 -104.59 -5.29
N VAL A 432 -32.94 -105.56 -4.91
CA VAL A 432 -31.65 -105.30 -4.24
C VAL A 432 -30.63 -104.70 -5.21
N GLU A 433 -30.59 -105.16 -6.47
CA GLU A 433 -29.75 -104.56 -7.51
C GLU A 433 -30.14 -103.09 -7.76
N GLN A 434 -31.44 -102.80 -7.84
CA GLN A 434 -31.94 -101.43 -7.95
C GLN A 434 -31.57 -100.58 -6.73
N ALA A 435 -31.68 -101.13 -5.52
CA ALA A 435 -31.22 -100.45 -4.31
C ALA A 435 -29.70 -100.17 -4.35
N GLY A 436 -28.90 -101.05 -4.94
CA GLY A 436 -27.46 -100.86 -5.15
C GLY A 436 -27.16 -99.68 -6.06
N VAL A 437 -27.86 -99.57 -7.19
CA VAL A 437 -27.76 -98.42 -8.11
C VAL A 437 -28.12 -97.12 -7.39
N THR A 438 -29.21 -97.11 -6.62
CA THR A 438 -29.63 -95.92 -5.85
C THR A 438 -28.57 -95.52 -4.80
N MET A 439 -27.92 -96.47 -4.13
CA MET A 439 -26.82 -96.15 -3.21
C MET A 439 -25.64 -95.50 -3.93
N GLN A 440 -25.35 -95.92 -5.16
CA GLN A 440 -24.29 -95.34 -5.99
C GLN A 440 -24.62 -93.91 -6.44
N GLU A 441 -25.88 -93.64 -6.76
CA GLU A 441 -26.39 -92.28 -7.03
C GLU A 441 -26.32 -91.38 -5.79
N VAL A 442 -26.62 -91.91 -4.60
CA VAL A 442 -26.47 -91.20 -3.33
C VAL A 442 -25.02 -90.82 -3.07
N VAL A 443 -24.07 -91.76 -3.24
CA VAL A 443 -22.63 -91.47 -3.08
C VAL A 443 -22.20 -90.36 -4.05
N SER A 444 -22.64 -90.41 -5.31
CA SER A 444 -22.34 -89.39 -6.32
C SER A 444 -22.90 -88.01 -5.92
N SER A 445 -24.15 -87.95 -5.47
CA SER A 445 -24.79 -86.71 -5.03
C SER A 445 -24.12 -86.11 -3.78
N VAL A 446 -23.73 -86.95 -2.81
CA VAL A 446 -23.01 -86.49 -1.62
C VAL A 446 -21.61 -85.97 -1.95
N ARG A 447 -20.92 -86.56 -2.94
CA ARG A 447 -19.67 -86.00 -3.47
C ARG A 447 -19.88 -84.62 -4.08
N HIS A 448 -20.92 -84.45 -4.89
CA HIS A 448 -21.25 -83.14 -5.45
C HIS A 448 -21.55 -82.09 -4.37
N VAL A 449 -22.27 -82.46 -3.30
CA VAL A 449 -22.47 -81.58 -2.13
C VAL A 449 -21.13 -81.23 -1.47
N THR A 450 -20.22 -82.19 -1.35
CA THR A 450 -18.88 -81.96 -0.77
C THR A 450 -18.08 -80.94 -1.58
N ASP A 451 -18.14 -81.02 -2.91
CA ASP A 451 -17.47 -80.07 -3.81
C ASP A 451 -18.02 -78.65 -3.67
N ILE A 452 -19.35 -78.50 -3.64
CA ILE A 452 -20.01 -77.19 -3.42
C ILE A 452 -19.59 -76.59 -2.07
N VAL A 453 -19.56 -77.42 -1.03
CA VAL A 453 -19.17 -76.97 0.30
C VAL A 453 -17.69 -76.55 0.34
N ALA A 454 -16.81 -77.22 -0.41
CA ALA A 454 -15.42 -76.82 -0.55
C ALA A 454 -15.29 -75.46 -1.26
N GLU A 455 -16.08 -75.21 -2.31
CA GLU A 455 -16.15 -73.90 -2.98
C GLU A 455 -16.65 -72.80 -2.04
N ILE A 456 -17.69 -73.06 -1.23
CA ILE A 456 -18.19 -72.10 -0.22
C ILE A 456 -17.10 -71.78 0.81
N SER A 457 -16.34 -72.78 1.27
CA SER A 457 -15.25 -72.56 2.21
C SER A 457 -14.12 -71.73 1.60
N ALA A 458 -13.78 -71.96 0.34
CA ALA A 458 -12.78 -71.17 -0.37
C ALA A 458 -13.24 -69.72 -0.58
N ALA A 459 -14.49 -69.52 -1.03
CA ALA A 459 -15.09 -68.20 -1.20
C ALA A 459 -15.19 -67.43 0.13
N SER A 460 -15.53 -68.10 1.23
CA SER A 460 -15.59 -67.48 2.56
C SER A 460 -14.21 -67.04 3.06
N ALA A 461 -13.15 -67.80 2.74
CA ALA A 461 -11.77 -67.41 3.06
C ALA A 461 -11.32 -66.18 2.24
N GLU A 462 -11.68 -66.13 0.96
CA GLU A 462 -11.41 -64.97 0.11
C GLU A 462 -12.18 -63.72 0.57
N GLN A 463 -13.47 -63.88 0.94
CA GLN A 463 -14.27 -62.81 1.53
C GLN A 463 -13.67 -62.28 2.82
N THR A 464 -13.15 -63.16 3.69
CA THR A 464 -12.49 -62.74 4.94
C THR A 464 -11.28 -61.84 4.64
N SER A 465 -10.43 -62.25 3.70
CA SER A 465 -9.28 -61.44 3.26
C SER A 465 -9.70 -60.10 2.65
N GLY A 466 -10.73 -60.10 1.80
CA GLY A 466 -11.28 -58.87 1.21
C GLY A 466 -11.85 -57.92 2.26
N ILE A 467 -12.52 -58.47 3.28
CA ILE A 467 -13.06 -57.69 4.41
C ILE A 467 -11.94 -57.10 5.26
N GLU A 468 -10.85 -57.83 5.52
CA GLU A 468 -9.69 -57.28 6.25
C GLU A 468 -9.10 -56.06 5.52
N GLN A 469 -9.03 -56.08 4.18
CA GLN A 469 -8.59 -54.92 3.41
C GLN A 469 -9.56 -53.74 3.51
N ILE A 470 -10.87 -53.99 3.48
CA ILE A 470 -11.89 -52.95 3.69
C ILE A 470 -11.76 -52.35 5.10
N ASN A 471 -11.52 -53.17 6.12
CA ASN A 471 -11.34 -52.71 7.49
C ASN A 471 -10.12 -51.78 7.64
N LEU A 472 -9.00 -52.11 6.98
CA LEU A 472 -7.83 -51.23 6.91
C LEU A 472 -8.16 -49.90 6.23
N ALA A 473 -8.93 -49.92 5.14
CA ALA A 473 -9.36 -48.70 4.45
C ALA A 473 -10.29 -47.82 5.32
N ILE A 474 -11.20 -48.44 6.08
CA ILE A 474 -12.07 -47.74 7.05
C ILE A 474 -11.22 -47.08 8.15
N THR A 475 -10.24 -47.79 8.69
CA THR A 475 -9.33 -47.24 9.71
C THR A 475 -8.55 -46.03 9.19
N GLN A 476 -8.10 -46.10 7.93
CA GLN A 476 -7.42 -44.96 7.29
C GLN A 476 -8.37 -43.79 7.04
N MET A 477 -9.61 -44.06 6.63
CA MET A 477 -10.64 -43.03 6.48
C MET A 477 -10.99 -42.35 7.81
N ASP A 478 -11.05 -43.10 8.91
CA ASP A 478 -11.24 -42.54 10.26
C ASP A 478 -10.08 -41.60 10.63
N GLN A 479 -8.84 -42.01 10.40
CA GLN A 479 -7.67 -41.15 10.64
C GLN A 479 -7.73 -39.83 9.85
N VAL A 480 -8.11 -39.89 8.56
CA VAL A 480 -8.29 -38.69 7.73
C VAL A 480 -9.46 -37.83 8.24
N THR A 481 -10.54 -38.46 8.70
CA THR A 481 -11.71 -37.77 9.26
C THR A 481 -11.35 -37.01 10.53
N GLN A 482 -10.56 -37.61 11.43
CA GLN A 482 -10.03 -36.94 12.62
C GLN A 482 -9.05 -35.81 12.25
N GLN A 483 -8.20 -36.02 11.25
CA GLN A 483 -7.30 -34.98 10.76
C GLN A 483 -8.08 -33.80 10.15
N ASN A 484 -9.16 -34.06 9.41
CA ASN A 484 -10.04 -33.04 8.88
C ASN A 484 -10.70 -32.23 10.01
N ALA A 485 -11.16 -32.89 11.08
CA ALA A 485 -11.72 -32.20 12.24
C ALA A 485 -10.69 -31.24 12.88
N ALA A 486 -9.44 -31.71 13.07
CA ALA A 486 -8.36 -30.86 13.57
C ALA A 486 -8.02 -29.69 12.63
N LEU A 487 -8.01 -29.93 11.31
CA LEU A 487 -7.78 -28.90 10.30
C LEU A 487 -8.90 -27.85 10.27
N VAL A 488 -10.16 -28.29 10.42
CA VAL A 488 -11.32 -27.40 10.52
C VAL A 488 -11.19 -26.47 11.73
N GLU A 489 -10.80 -27.00 12.90
CA GLU A 489 -10.60 -26.20 14.11
C GLU A 489 -9.45 -25.18 13.94
N GLN A 490 -8.32 -25.61 13.36
CA GLN A 490 -7.20 -24.73 13.04
C GLN A 490 -7.58 -23.64 12.03
N ALA A 491 -8.32 -24.00 10.98
CA ALA A 491 -8.76 -23.07 9.94
C ALA A 491 -9.78 -22.06 10.49
N ALA A 492 -10.68 -22.49 11.38
CA ALA A 492 -11.62 -21.61 12.06
C ALA A 492 -10.90 -20.61 12.98
N ALA A 493 -9.90 -21.06 13.74
CA ALA A 493 -9.05 -20.19 14.54
C ALA A 493 -8.26 -19.18 13.69
N ALA A 494 -7.71 -19.62 12.55
CA ALA A 494 -7.02 -18.75 11.61
C ALA A 494 -7.95 -17.70 11.00
N ALA A 495 -9.15 -18.08 10.56
CA ALA A 495 -10.16 -17.17 10.04
C ALA A 495 -10.58 -16.12 11.09
N ALA A 496 -10.82 -16.54 12.33
CA ALA A 496 -11.13 -15.63 13.43
C ALA A 496 -9.97 -14.66 13.74
N SER A 497 -8.72 -15.12 13.65
CA SER A 497 -7.53 -14.28 13.81
C SER A 497 -7.42 -13.24 12.68
N MET A 498 -7.64 -13.65 11.43
CA MET A 498 -7.66 -12.72 10.27
C MET A 498 -8.77 -11.67 10.41
N GLN A 499 -9.97 -12.07 10.84
CA GLN A 499 -11.08 -11.15 11.11
C GLN A 499 -10.70 -10.09 12.15
N ASN A 500 -10.11 -10.52 13.28
CA ASN A 500 -9.64 -9.62 14.33
C ASN A 500 -8.54 -8.67 13.84
N GLN A 501 -7.59 -9.19 13.05
CA GLN A 501 -6.49 -8.39 12.50
C GLN A 501 -7.00 -7.35 11.49
N ALA A 502 -7.95 -7.72 10.63
CA ALA A 502 -8.63 -6.81 9.72
C ALA A 502 -9.40 -5.72 10.49
N GLY A 503 -10.12 -6.09 11.55
CA GLY A 503 -10.81 -5.14 12.42
C GLY A 503 -9.85 -4.14 13.10
N ARG A 504 -8.70 -4.62 13.62
CA ARG A 504 -7.66 -3.75 14.19
C ARG A 504 -7.06 -2.81 13.17
N LEU A 505 -6.77 -3.30 11.95
CA LEU A 505 -6.27 -2.47 10.85
C LEU A 505 -7.30 -1.40 10.47
N ALA A 506 -8.57 -1.78 10.32
CA ALA A 506 -9.68 -0.86 10.04
C ALA A 506 -9.78 0.24 11.12
N GLN A 507 -9.67 -0.14 12.40
CA GLN A 507 -9.68 0.81 13.51
C GLN A 507 -8.48 1.75 13.49
N MET A 508 -7.26 1.26 13.22
CA MET A 508 -6.07 2.10 13.10
C MET A 508 -6.20 3.11 11.96
N VAL A 509 -6.76 2.70 10.82
CA VAL A 509 -6.97 3.63 9.68
C VAL A 509 -8.22 4.49 9.80
N SER A 510 -9.13 4.18 10.74
CA SER A 510 -10.35 4.97 10.97
C SER A 510 -10.07 6.36 11.55
N VAL A 511 -8.91 6.53 12.21
CA VAL A 511 -8.45 7.85 12.71
C VAL A 511 -8.26 8.82 11.55
N PHE A 512 -7.89 8.30 10.37
CA PHE A 512 -7.75 9.12 9.17
C PHE A 512 -9.12 9.43 8.55
N ARG A 513 -9.49 10.70 8.51
CA ARG A 513 -10.70 11.19 7.85
C ARG A 513 -10.43 11.43 6.37
N ILE A 514 -11.21 10.77 5.53
CA ILE A 514 -11.24 10.97 4.08
C ILE A 514 -12.63 11.47 3.70
N ASN A 515 -12.75 12.37 2.73
CA ASN A 515 -14.09 12.75 2.23
C ASN A 515 -14.73 11.53 1.56
N GLU A 516 -15.86 11.06 2.10
CA GLU A 516 -16.62 9.91 1.59
C GLU A 516 -17.34 10.18 0.25
N GLY A 517 -17.09 11.33 -0.39
CA GLY A 517 -17.81 11.77 -1.60
C GLY A 517 -17.14 11.44 -2.93
N GLU A 518 -15.92 10.91 -2.94
CA GLU A 518 -15.30 10.37 -4.16
C GLU A 518 -15.13 8.87 -3.97
N THR A 519 -16.20 8.13 -4.24
CA THR A 519 -16.12 6.71 -4.58
C THR A 519 -15.25 6.62 -5.83
N LEU A 520 -13.92 6.53 -5.62
CA LEU A 520 -12.97 6.18 -6.66
C LEU A 520 -13.55 4.95 -7.35
N ALA A 521 -13.89 5.11 -8.63
CA ALA A 521 -14.47 4.07 -9.46
C ALA A 521 -13.76 2.76 -9.13
N ARG A 522 -14.53 1.79 -8.57
CA ARG A 522 -14.06 0.44 -8.30
C ARG A 522 -13.32 -0.03 -9.55
N ARG A 523 -11.99 0.04 -9.55
CA ARG A 523 -11.21 -0.82 -10.43
C ARG A 523 -11.44 -2.19 -9.84
N GLU A 524 -12.41 -2.90 -10.39
CA GLU A 524 -12.51 -4.34 -10.20
C GLU A 524 -11.13 -4.90 -10.54
N ILE A 525 -10.41 -5.29 -9.50
CA ILE A 525 -9.25 -6.13 -9.66
C ILE A 525 -9.84 -7.45 -10.11
N ASP A 526 -9.66 -7.75 -11.40
CA ASP A 526 -10.04 -9.04 -11.97
C ASP A 526 -9.25 -10.14 -11.23
N VAL A 527 -9.94 -10.80 -10.29
CA VAL A 527 -9.44 -11.93 -9.51
C VAL A 527 -9.84 -13.26 -10.14
N THR A 528 -10.26 -13.27 -11.42
CA THR A 528 -10.59 -14.51 -12.11
C THR A 528 -9.33 -15.39 -12.18
N PRO A 529 -9.34 -16.61 -11.60
CA PRO A 529 -8.20 -17.50 -11.67
C PRO A 529 -7.94 -17.86 -13.13
N ALA A 530 -6.69 -17.74 -13.58
CA ALA A 530 -6.29 -18.27 -14.88
C ALA A 530 -6.66 -19.77 -14.91
N GLY A 531 -7.60 -20.13 -15.78
CA GLY A 531 -8.09 -21.49 -15.90
C GLY A 531 -6.95 -22.49 -16.18
N PRO A 532 -7.09 -23.74 -15.72
CA PRO A 532 -6.03 -24.74 -15.86
C PRO A 532 -5.74 -25.01 -17.33
N THR A 533 -4.52 -24.69 -17.77
CA THR A 533 -3.99 -25.14 -19.05
C THR A 533 -3.74 -26.63 -18.97
N LEU A 534 -4.66 -27.43 -19.52
CA LEU A 534 -4.44 -28.86 -19.74
C LEU A 534 -3.42 -29.02 -20.90
N PRO A 535 -2.31 -29.75 -20.71
CA PRO A 535 -1.46 -30.17 -21.82
C PRO A 535 -2.13 -31.32 -22.58
N HIS A 536 -2.13 -31.21 -23.91
CA HIS A 536 -2.54 -32.27 -24.85
C HIS A 536 -1.56 -33.44 -24.89
#